data_AF-A0A0D7NQ69-F1
#
_entry.id   AF-A0A0D7NQ69-F1
#
_cell.length_a   1.000
_cell.length_b   1.000
_cell.length_c   1.000
_cell.angle_alpha   90.00
_cell.angle_beta   90.00
_cell.angle_gamma   90.00
#
_symmetry.space_group_name_H-M   'P 1'
#
loop_
_entity.id
_entity.type
_entity.pdbx_description
1 polymer ?
#
loop_
_entity_poly.entity_id
_entity_poly.type
_entity_poly.pdbx_seq_one_letter_code
_entity_poly.pdbx_strand_id
1 'polypeptide(L)'
;MAKDKLTAFDIDDNQTVDQNISAFTSALKTIDESLASVLSTSLSKISLEIPFDQDELLDALYAVTAPVEPEQPSSSEGAAQ
;
A
#
# COMPACT_ATOMS: atom_id res chain seq x y z
N MET A 1 -18.55 -8.85 -16.18
CA MET A 1 -18.46 -8.91 -14.71
C MET A 1 -17.21 -9.69 -14.36
N ALA A 2 -16.08 -9.00 -14.23
CA ALA A 2 -14.84 -9.63 -13.76
C ALA A 2 -15.02 -9.86 -12.27
N LYS A 3 -15.35 -11.11 -11.93
CA LYS A 3 -15.46 -11.60 -10.56
C LYS A 3 -14.13 -11.26 -9.88
N ASP A 4 -14.17 -10.44 -8.84
CA ASP A 4 -13.05 -10.15 -7.95
C ASP A 4 -12.32 -11.45 -7.63
N LYS A 5 -11.25 -11.72 -8.36
CA LYS A 5 -10.39 -12.84 -8.07
C LYS A 5 -9.57 -12.35 -6.89
N LEU A 6 -10.08 -12.57 -5.67
CA LEU A 6 -9.28 -12.48 -4.46
C LEU A 6 -8.01 -13.27 -4.77
N THR A 7 -6.89 -12.56 -4.91
CA THR A 7 -5.58 -13.20 -4.95
C THR A 7 -5.37 -13.70 -3.52
N ALA A 8 -5.86 -14.91 -3.24
CA ALA A 8 -5.61 -15.57 -1.98
C ALA A 8 -4.09 -15.76 -1.90
N PHE A 9 -3.43 -14.91 -1.13
CA PHE A 9 -2.06 -15.13 -0.71
C PHE A 9 -2.09 -16.18 0.39
N ASP A 10 -1.29 -17.21 0.24
CA ASP A 10 -1.10 -18.27 1.23
C ASP A 10 0.37 -18.29 1.64
N ILE A 11 0.63 -18.66 2.89
CA ILE A 11 1.99 -18.74 3.41
C ILE A 11 2.54 -20.11 3.00
N ASP A 12 3.67 -20.10 2.29
CA ASP A 12 4.38 -21.33 1.93
C ASP A 12 5.41 -21.65 3.01
N ASP A 13 5.18 -22.73 3.76
CA ASP A 13 6.09 -23.22 4.80
C ASP A 13 7.46 -23.67 4.25
N ASN A 14 7.58 -23.88 2.93
CA ASN A 14 8.86 -24.19 2.29
C ASN A 14 9.66 -22.93 1.93
N GLN A 15 9.08 -21.74 2.08
CA GLN A 15 9.70 -20.47 1.79
C GLN A 15 10.20 -19.79 3.07
N THR A 16 11.27 -19.02 2.95
CA THR A 16 11.71 -18.14 4.04
C THR A 16 10.67 -17.04 4.27
N VAL A 17 10.74 -16.39 5.43
CA VAL A 17 9.89 -15.24 5.75
C VAL A 17 10.05 -14.13 4.68
N ASP A 18 11.27 -13.83 4.26
CA ASP A 18 11.54 -12.83 3.21
C ASP A 18 10.95 -13.21 1.86
N GLN A 19 10.97 -14.50 1.50
CA GLN A 19 10.37 -14.99 0.26
C GLN A 19 8.85 -14.86 0.29
N ASN A 20 8.22 -15.22 1.42
CA ASN A 20 6.78 -15.02 1.63
C ASN A 20 6.40 -13.52 1.60
N ILE A 21 7.18 -12.64 2.23
CA ILE A 21 6.96 -11.18 2.18
C ILE A 21 7.12 -10.67 0.74
N SER A 22 8.12 -11.13 0.00
CA SER A 22 8.33 -10.74 -1.40
C SER A 22 7.17 -11.19 -2.30
N ALA A 23 6.68 -12.42 -2.11
CA ALA A 23 5.51 -12.93 -2.83
C ALA A 23 4.24 -12.14 -2.48
N PHE A 24 3.99 -11.89 -1.19
CA PHE A 24 2.87 -11.09 -0.71
C PHE A 24 2.87 -9.68 -1.30
N THR A 25 4.00 -8.98 -1.19
CA THR A 25 4.13 -7.60 -1.70
C THR A 25 3.97 -7.55 -3.22
N SER A 26 4.48 -8.55 -3.95
CA SER A 26 4.30 -8.65 -5.40
C SER A 26 2.85 -8.87 -5.79
N ALA A 27 2.13 -9.73 -5.06
CA ALA A 27 0.69 -9.93 -5.27
C ALA A 27 -0.09 -8.65 -4.95
N LEU A 28 0.22 -7.99 -3.84
CA LEU A 28 -0.45 -6.77 -3.40
C LEU A 28 -0.26 -5.61 -4.39
N LYS A 29 0.93 -5.47 -5.00
CA LYS A 29 1.20 -4.47 -6.05
C LYS A 29 0.24 -4.56 -7.24
N THR A 30 -0.29 -5.75 -7.54
CA THR A 30 -1.25 -5.92 -8.65
C THR A 30 -2.64 -5.36 -8.33
N ILE A 31 -2.92 -5.11 -7.05
CA ILE A 31 -4.19 -4.61 -6.53
C ILE A 31 -4.03 -3.13 -6.14
N ASP A 32 -2.99 -2.82 -5.37
CA ASP A 32 -2.69 -1.49 -4.85
C ASP A 32 -1.17 -1.33 -4.68
N GLU A 33 -0.55 -0.61 -5.61
CA GLU A 33 0.90 -0.37 -5.62
C GLU A 33 1.35 0.50 -4.43
N SER A 34 0.56 1.51 -4.08
CA SER A 34 0.88 2.45 -3.01
C SER A 34 0.87 1.74 -1.65
N LEU A 35 -0.17 0.96 -1.38
CA LEU A 35 -0.28 0.16 -0.17
C LEU A 35 0.82 -0.90 -0.09
N ALA A 36 1.12 -1.57 -1.21
CA ALA A 36 2.19 -2.56 -1.26
C ALA A 36 3.56 -1.97 -0.95
N SER A 37 3.83 -0.75 -1.43
CA SER A 37 5.09 -0.05 -1.16
C SER A 37 5.26 0.23 0.32
N VAL A 38 4.24 0.80 0.98
CA VAL A 38 4.24 1.11 2.42
C VAL A 38 4.46 -0.15 3.25
N LEU A 39 3.66 -1.20 2.99
CA LEU A 39 3.74 -2.44 3.76
C LEU A 39 5.05 -3.20 3.53
N SER A 40 5.62 -3.18 2.32
CA SER A 40 6.86 -3.90 2.03
C SER A 40 8.02 -3.48 2.94
N THR A 41 8.14 -2.18 3.19
CA THR A 41 9.21 -1.62 4.02
C THR A 41 9.06 -2.05 5.48
N SER A 42 7.85 -1.96 6.02
CA SER A 42 7.57 -2.33 7.41
C SER A 42 7.70 -3.84 7.64
N LEU A 43 7.20 -4.66 6.71
CA LEU A 43 7.32 -6.11 6.79
C LEU A 43 8.78 -6.55 6.73
N SER A 44 9.61 -5.90 5.91
CA SER A 44 11.05 -6.17 5.88
C SER A 44 11.73 -5.86 7.22
N LYS A 45 11.39 -4.73 7.86
CA LYS A 45 11.91 -4.39 9.20
C LYS A 45 11.49 -5.42 10.24
N ILE A 46 10.23 -5.88 10.21
CA ILE A 46 9.73 -6.93 11.11
C ILE A 46 10.48 -8.24 10.91
N SER A 47 10.69 -8.66 9.65
CA SER A 47 11.45 -9.89 9.32
C SER A 47 12.86 -9.88 9.90
N LEU A 48 13.49 -8.70 9.94
CA LEU A 48 14.85 -8.50 10.44
C LEU A 48 14.91 -8.16 11.95
N GLU A 49 13.77 -8.22 12.65
CA GLU A 49 13.64 -7.80 14.06
C GLU A 49 14.14 -6.35 14.31
N ILE A 50 14.07 -5.52 13.27
CA ILE A 50 14.47 -4.11 13.34
C ILE A 50 13.30 -3.31 13.93
N PRO A 51 13.54 -2.54 15.01
CA PRO A 51 12.54 -1.61 15.52
C PRO A 51 12.07 -0.67 14.42
N PHE A 52 10.75 -0.47 14.32
CA PHE A 52 10.17 0.48 13.39
C PHE A 52 9.18 1.37 14.12
N ASP A 53 9.01 2.58 13.60
CA ASP A 53 8.07 3.55 14.12
C ASP A 53 6.65 3.19 13.67
N GLN A 54 5.81 2.84 14.64
CA GLN A 54 4.42 2.45 14.38
C GLN A 54 3.55 3.64 14.00
N ASP A 55 3.85 4.83 14.53
CA ASP A 55 3.13 6.05 14.21
C ASP A 55 3.44 6.46 12.76
N GLU A 56 4.71 6.37 12.35
CA GLU A 56 5.12 6.60 10.95
C GLU A 56 4.43 5.63 9.98
N LEU A 57 4.29 4.36 10.35
CA LEU A 57 3.56 3.38 9.55
C LEU A 57 2.07 3.74 9.44
N LEU A 58 1.44 4.12 10.54
CA LEU A 58 0.04 4.52 10.55
C LEU A 58 -0.20 5.75 9.68
N ASP A 59 0.65 6.77 9.79
CA ASP A 59 0.60 7.98 8.96
C ASP A 59 0.75 7.63 7.47
N ALA A 60 1.71 6.77 7.13
CA ALA A 60 1.91 6.31 5.76
C ALA A 60 0.70 5.56 5.21
N LEU A 61 0.04 4.72 6.04
CA LEU A 61 -1.18 4.01 5.66
C LEU A 61 -2.36 4.95 5.43
N TYR A 62 -2.52 5.98 6.27
CA TYR A 62 -3.54 7.00 6.05
C TYR A 62 -3.28 7.79 4.77
N ALA A 63 -2.02 8.18 4.51
CA ALA A 63 -1.68 8.95 3.32
C ALA A 63 -1.99 8.20 2.01
N VAL A 64 -1.80 6.87 1.97
CA VAL A 64 -2.05 6.08 0.75
C VAL A 64 -3.49 5.60 0.60
N THR A 65 -4.28 5.56 1.68
CA THR A 65 -5.70 5.15 1.66
C THR A 65 -6.68 6.31 1.74
N ALA A 66 -6.19 7.53 1.99
CA ALA A 66 -7.01 8.73 1.97
C ALA A 66 -7.69 8.86 0.60
N PRO A 67 -9.01 9.14 0.57
CA PRO A 67 -9.68 9.49 -0.68
C PRO A 67 -8.95 10.67 -1.30
N VAL A 68 -8.49 10.53 -2.55
CA VAL A 68 -8.03 11.68 -3.32
C VAL A 68 -9.24 12.57 -3.48
N GLU A 69 -9.28 13.69 -2.76
CA GLU A 69 -10.31 14.70 -2.95
C GLU A 69 -10.24 15.09 -4.44
N PRO A 70 -11.30 14.87 -5.23
CA PRO A 70 -11.25 15.19 -6.65
C PRO A 70 -10.97 16.69 -6.74
N GLU A 71 -9.86 17.06 -7.38
CA GLU A 71 -9.53 18.46 -7.65
C GLU A 71 -10.77 19.11 -8.26
N GLN A 72 -11.44 19.98 -7.48
CA GLN A 72 -12.44 20.86 -8.04
C GLN A 72 -11.74 21.59 -9.19
N PRO A 73 -12.29 21.57 -10.42
CA PRO A 73 -11.69 22.34 -11.50
C PRO A 73 -11.58 23.77 -11.00
N SER A 74 -10.35 24.26 -10.93
CA SER A 74 -10.01 25.61 -10.49
C SER A 74 -10.93 26.56 -11.24
N SER A 75 -11.96 27.06 -10.56
CA SER A 75 -12.85 28.08 -11.12
C SER A 75 -11.96 29.24 -11.44
N SER A 76 -11.64 29.40 -12.72
CA SER A 76 -11.07 30.63 -13.25
C SER A 76 -12.06 31.72 -12.88
N GLU A 77 -11.79 32.44 -11.78
CA GLU A 77 -12.46 33.69 -11.47
C GLU A 77 -12.25 34.57 -12.70
N GLY A 78 -13.32 34.69 -13.49
CA GLY A 78 -13.39 35.68 -14.53
C GLY A 78 -13.15 37.03 -13.87
N ALA A 79 -12.06 37.69 -14.24
CA ALA A 79 -11.85 39.09 -13.96
C ALA A 79 -12.94 39.89 -14.69
N ALA A 80 -14.09 40.02 -14.04
CA ALA A 80 -15.07 41.05 -14.33
C ALA A 80 -14.77 42.21 -13.37
N GLN A 81 -14.05 43.21 -13.88
CA GLN A 81 -14.47 44.61 -14.01
C GLN A 81 -13.27 45.57 -13.94
#